data_AF-A0A3B0B0U9-F1
#
_entry.id   AF-A0A3B0B0U9-F1
#
_cell.length_a   1.000
_cell.length_b   1.000
_cell.length_c   1.000
_cell.angle_alpha   90.00
_cell.angle_beta   90.00
_cell.angle_gamma   90.00
#
_symmetry.space_group_name_H-M   'P 1'
#
loop_
_entity.id
_entity.type
_entity.pdbx_description
1 polymer ?
#
loop_
_entity_poly.entity_id
_entity_poly.type
_entity_poly.pdbx_seq_one_letter_code
_entity_poly.pdbx_strand_id
1 'polypeptide(L)' 'MCELIPGMTRAKLSQMRFSGTGPAYYKPTAKTVVYDRDVVVAWLRSTERVGTSEFAETG' A
#
# COMPACT_ATOMS: atom_id res chain seq x y z
N MET A 1 -6.48 4.41 7.29
CA MET A 1 -5.64 4.05 6.11
C MET A 1 -5.12 5.28 5.39
N CYS A 2 -5.98 6.18 4.89
CA CYS A 2 -5.54 7.47 4.32
C CYS A 2 -4.76 8.34 5.33
N GLU A 3 -5.02 8.19 6.62
CA GLU A 3 -4.27 8.82 7.70
C GLU A 3 -2.92 8.14 8.01
N LEU A 4 -2.76 6.87 7.64
CA LEU A 4 -1.55 6.09 7.91
C LEU A 4 -0.52 6.25 6.79
N ILE A 5 -1.00 6.41 5.55
CA ILE A 5 -0.15 6.62 4.37
C ILE A 5 -0.55 7.96 3.74
N PRO A 6 0.28 9.00 3.87
CA PRO A 6 0.05 10.27 3.20
C PRO A 6 -0.17 10.09 1.70
N GLY A 7 -1.21 10.73 1.15
CA GLY A 7 -1.55 10.63 -0.27
C GLY A 7 -2.26 9.34 -0.69
N MET A 8 -2.58 8.45 0.25
CA MET A 8 -3.46 7.31 0.01
C MET A 8 -4.93 7.72 0.03
N THR A 9 -5.69 7.26 -0.97
CA THR A 9 -7.13 7.58 -1.11
C THR A 9 -7.96 6.33 -1.29
N ARG A 10 -9.26 6.42 -0.98
CA ARG A 10 -10.22 5.32 -1.19
C ARG A 10 -10.29 4.87 -2.66
N ALA A 11 -10.15 5.81 -3.59
CA ALA A 11 -10.14 5.53 -5.02
C ALA A 11 -8.91 4.69 -5.42
N LYS A 12 -7.71 5.08 -4.97
CA LYS A 12 -6.48 4.29 -5.19
C LYS A 12 -6.62 2.88 -4.61
N LEU A 13 -7.12 2.75 -3.38
CA LEU A 13 -7.39 1.44 -2.76
C LEU A 13 -8.45 0.63 -3.53
N SER A 14 -9.44 1.29 -4.16
CA SER A 14 -10.41 0.60 -5.01
C SER A 14 -9.77 0.06 -6.29
N GLN A 15 -8.90 0.85 -6.92
CA GLN A 15 -8.16 0.44 -8.10
C GLN A 15 -7.22 -0.73 -7.79
N MET A 16 -6.48 -0.65 -6.68
CA MET A 16 -5.58 -1.71 -6.24
C MET A 16 -6.30 -3.05 -6.05
N ARG A 17 -7.45 -3.04 -5.36
CA ARG A 17 -8.30 -4.23 -5.21
C ARG A 17 -8.76 -4.80 -6.55
N PHE A 18 -9.10 -3.94 -7.49
CA PHE A 18 -9.49 -4.36 -8.84
C PHE A 18 -8.33 -4.98 -9.61
N SER A 19 -7.13 -4.40 -9.53
CA SER A 19 -5.92 -4.93 -10.16
C SER A 19 -5.28 -6.11 -9.43
N GLY A 20 -5.85 -6.54 -8.30
CA GLY A 20 -5.27 -7.61 -7.47
C GLY A 20 -3.95 -7.23 -6.80
N THR A 21 -3.67 -5.94 -6.64
CA THR A 21 -2.47 -5.41 -5.98
C THR A 21 -2.84 -4.76 -4.65
N GLY A 22 -1.85 -4.55 -3.79
CA GLY A 22 -2.03 -3.82 -2.53
C GLY A 22 -2.22 -4.70 -1.30
N PRO A 23 -2.59 -4.08 -0.16
CA PRO A 23 -2.75 -4.80 1.09
C PRO A 23 -3.98 -5.69 1.06
N ALA A 24 -3.92 -6.81 1.76
CA ALA A 24 -5.08 -7.67 1.93
C ALA A 24 -6.19 -6.91 2.68
N TYR A 25 -7.43 -7.25 2.34
CA TYR A 25 -8.62 -6.61 2.86
C TYR A 25 -9.66 -7.64 3.24
N TYR A 26 -10.47 -7.29 4.24
CA TYR A 26 -11.62 -8.08 4.64
C TYR A 26 -12.88 -7.45 4.07
N LYS A 27 -13.86 -8.30 3.75
CA LYS A 27 -15.17 -7.89 3.29
C LYS A 27 -16.25 -8.49 4.21
N PRO A 28 -16.44 -7.95 5.43
CA PRO A 28 -17.41 -8.50 6.38
C PRO A 28 -18.86 -8.42 5.86
N THR A 29 -19.13 -7.44 4.98
CA THR A 29 -20.43 -7.29 4.31
C THR A 29 -20.22 -7.00 2.82
N ALA A 30 -21.26 -7.16 2.01
CA ALA A 30 -21.21 -6.91 0.56
C ALA A 30 -20.71 -5.49 0.19
N LYS A 31 -20.84 -4.51 1.08
CA LYS A 31 -20.54 -3.09 0.83
C LYS A 31 -19.38 -2.53 1.67
N THR A 32 -18.96 -3.24 2.72
CA THR A 32 -17.92 -2.75 3.63
C THR A 32 -16.59 -3.45 3.35
N VAL A 33 -15.55 -2.65 3.17
CA VAL A 33 -14.16 -3.14 3.08
C VAL A 33 -13.38 -2.59 4.26
N VAL A 34 -12.77 -3.51 4.99
CA VAL A 34 -11.99 -3.23 6.20
C VAL A 34 -10.55 -3.64 5.95
N TYR A 35 -9.63 -2.82 6.43
CA TYR A 35 -8.20 -3.12 6.43
C TYR A 35 -7.76 -3.31 7.87
N ASP A 36 -7.04 -4.40 8.09
CA ASP A 36 -6.30 -4.55 9.32
C ASP A 36 -5.02 -3.70 9.26
N ARG A 37 -4.69 -3.04 10.38
CA ARG A 37 -3.57 -2.10 10.43
C ARG A 37 -2.23 -2.82 10.25
N ASP A 38 -2.06 -3.99 10.86
CA ASP A 38 -0.79 -4.70 10.85
C ASP A 38 -0.55 -5.35 9.50
N VAL A 39 -1.60 -5.90 8.88
CA VAL A 39 -1.56 -6.38 7.49
C VAL A 39 -1.16 -5.27 6.52
N VAL A 40 -1.71 -4.07 6.71
CA VAL A 40 -1.35 -2.91 5.91
C VAL A 40 0.12 -2.53 6.10
N VAL A 41 0.60 -2.47 7.33
CA VAL A 41 1.99 -2.10 7.64
C VAL A 41 2.95 -3.15 7.08
N ALA A 42 2.61 -4.43 7.20
CA ALA A 42 3.40 -5.53 6.63
C ALA A 42 3.48 -5.41 5.10
N TRP A 43 2.36 -5.10 4.43
CA TRP A 43 2.37 -4.80 2.99
C TRP A 43 3.22 -3.57 2.67
N LEU A 44 3.11 -2.49 3.44
CA LEU A 44 3.93 -1.28 3.21
C LEU A 44 5.42 -1.61 3.27
N ARG A 45 5.83 -2.40 4.27
CA ARG A 45 7.21 -2.87 4.41
C ARG A 45 7.63 -3.79 3.26
N SER A 46 6.75 -4.64 2.75
CA SER A 46 7.09 -5.46 1.57
C SER A 46 7.26 -4.63 0.29
N THR A 47 6.68 -3.43 0.25
CA THR A 47 6.90 -2.45 -0.83
C THR A 47 8.11 -1.55 -0.61
N GLU A 48 8.91 -1.78 0.43
CA GLU A 48 10.14 -1.03 0.67
C GLU A 48 11.07 -1.16 -0.55
N ARG A 49 11.48 -0.01 -1.09
CA ARG A 49 12.40 0.08 -2.22
C ARG A 49 13.54 0.96 -1.79
N VAL A 50 14.74 0.41 -1.77
CA VAL A 50 15.95 1.20 -1.63
C VAL A 50 16.26 1.75 -3.01
N GLY A 51 16.30 3.07 -3.14
CA GLY A 51 16.76 3.70 -4.37
C GLY A 51 18.23 3.31 -4.59
N THR A 52 18.53 2.68 -5.72
CA THR A 52 19.91 2.37 -6.15
C THR A 52 20.61 3.65 -6.60
N SER A 53 20.73 4.63 -5.71
CA SER A 53 21.54 5.83 -5.92
C SER A 53 22.93 5.62 -5.31
N GLU A 54 23.64 4.63 -5.85
CA GLU A 54 25.10 4.53 -5.89
C GLU A 54 25.36 4.22 -7.38
N PHE A 55 26.01 5.02 -8.22
CA PHE A 55 27.22 5.81 -8.09
C PHE A 55 27.10 7.06 -8.99
N ALA A 56 27.18 8.25 -8.40
CA ALA A 56 27.48 9.48 -9.15
C ALA A 56 28.60 10.24 -8.42
N GLU A 57 29.65 9.52 -8.06
CA GLU A 57 30.97 10.11 -7.79
C GLU A 57 31.98 9.30 -8.60
N THR A 58 32.45 9.85 -9.72
CA THR A 58 33.80 9.65 -10.28
C THR A 58 33.95 10.56 -11.50
N GLY A 59 34.91 11.49 -11.43
CA GLY A 59 35.61 12.06 -12.60
C GLY A 59 35.33 13.52 -12.88
#